data_AF-A0A8C0UH29-F1
#
_entry.id   AF-A0A8C0UH29-F1
#
_cell.length_a   1.000
_cell.length_b   1.000
_cell.length_c   1.000
_cell.angle_alpha   90.00
_cell.angle_beta   90.00
_cell.angle_gamma   90.00
#
_symmetry.space_group_name_H-M   'P 1'
#
loop_
_entity.id
_entity.type
_entity.pdbx_description
1 polymer ?
#
loop_
_entity_poly.entity_id
_entity_poly.type
_entity_poly.pdbx_seq_one_letter_code
_entity_poly.pdbx_strand_id
1 'polypeptide(L)'
;AEDDPELAEAVVENVRRYSRVFSDAVHELLPLFGSAEAHPRDPLDVYLEHRLLLEQRGRAAGAPRTPQNQFPPELLRRFELYFRAPSCSKPLSPRDLRAGSVGSLVTVEGIVTRAGEVRPLLRVATYSCDQCGAETYQPIEGPTFTPLLLCPSRECQTNRSGGRLYLQSRGSKFTRFQELRIQEHSEQVPVGHLPRSLPLHLSGANTRQAQPGDHVRVSGAFLPLLRAGHAQVAQ
;
A
#
# COMPACT_ATOMS: atom_id res chain seq x y z
N ALA A 1 -16.66 6.09 17.53
CA ALA A 1 -17.27 5.02 18.34
C ALA A 1 -18.55 5.52 19.01
N GLU A 2 -18.67 6.82 19.27
CA GLU A 2 -19.90 7.43 19.80
C GLU A 2 -21.01 7.55 18.72
N ASP A 3 -20.64 7.67 17.44
CA ASP A 3 -21.63 7.87 16.37
C ASP A 3 -22.24 6.55 15.84
N ASP A 4 -21.42 5.52 15.61
CA ASP A 4 -21.87 4.20 15.13
C ASP A 4 -21.00 3.06 15.71
N PRO A 5 -21.49 2.29 16.71
CA PRO A 5 -20.73 1.19 17.31
C PRO A 5 -20.59 0.00 16.36
N GLU A 6 -21.60 -0.30 15.55
CA GLU A 6 -21.60 -1.42 14.60
C GLU A 6 -20.51 -1.28 13.55
N LEU A 7 -20.30 -0.06 13.03
CA LEU A 7 -19.24 0.22 12.08
C LEU A 7 -17.86 0.04 12.73
N ALA A 8 -17.69 0.46 13.99
CA ALA A 8 -16.44 0.31 14.70
C ALA A 8 -16.07 -1.18 14.89
N GLU A 9 -17.05 -2.02 15.24
CA GLU A 9 -16.87 -3.47 15.34
C GLU A 9 -16.52 -4.08 13.97
N ALA A 10 -17.25 -3.71 12.92
CA ALA A 10 -16.99 -4.22 11.58
C ALA A 10 -15.60 -3.81 11.06
N VAL A 11 -15.15 -2.58 11.36
CA VAL A 11 -13.79 -2.12 11.03
C VAL A 11 -12.74 -2.94 11.77
N VAL A 12 -12.98 -3.27 13.04
CA VAL A 12 -12.07 -4.12 13.83
C VAL A 12 -12.01 -5.53 13.26
N GLU A 13 -13.11 -6.10 12.77
CA GLU A 13 -13.10 -7.45 12.18
C GLU A 13 -12.45 -7.52 10.80
N ASN A 14 -12.65 -6.51 9.94
CA ASN A 14 -12.16 -6.53 8.55
C ASN A 14 -11.44 -5.24 8.14
N VAL A 15 -10.31 -4.99 8.80
CA VAL A 15 -9.54 -3.75 8.62
C VAL A 15 -9.13 -3.49 7.18
N ARG A 16 -8.75 -4.54 6.44
CA ARG A 16 -8.21 -4.38 5.08
C ARG A 16 -9.26 -3.88 4.10
N ARG A 17 -10.50 -4.38 4.19
CA ARG A 17 -11.59 -3.92 3.34
C ARG A 17 -11.94 -2.47 3.66
N TYR A 18 -12.12 -2.16 4.94
CA TYR A 18 -12.47 -0.80 5.35
C TYR A 18 -11.37 0.20 5.03
N SER A 19 -10.09 -0.17 5.16
CA SER A 19 -8.97 0.70 4.73
C SER A 19 -9.09 1.13 3.26
N ARG A 20 -9.49 0.21 2.36
CA ARG A 20 -9.74 0.53 0.94
C ARG A 20 -10.94 1.46 0.78
N VAL A 21 -12.09 1.10 1.36
CA VAL A 21 -13.34 1.89 1.26
C VAL A 21 -13.15 3.31 1.80
N PHE A 22 -12.53 3.47 2.97
CA PHE A 22 -12.24 4.79 3.53
C PHE A 22 -11.26 5.57 2.66
N SER A 23 -10.27 4.91 2.06
CA SER A 23 -9.34 5.57 1.13
C SER A 23 -10.06 6.07 -0.13
N ASP A 24 -11.03 5.32 -0.63
CA ASP A 24 -11.82 5.70 -1.80
C ASP A 24 -12.74 6.88 -1.46
N ALA A 25 -13.46 6.79 -0.34
CA ALA A 25 -14.34 7.87 0.13
C ALA A 25 -13.59 9.18 0.42
N VAL A 26 -12.43 9.11 1.07
CA VAL A 26 -11.60 10.30 1.32
C VAL A 26 -11.10 10.90 0.00
N HIS A 27 -10.76 10.07 -0.98
CA HIS A 27 -10.34 10.55 -2.29
C HIS A 27 -11.45 11.31 -3.03
N GLU A 28 -12.70 10.87 -2.92
CA GLU A 28 -13.87 11.56 -3.51
C GLU A 28 -14.20 12.86 -2.79
N LEU A 29 -14.00 12.92 -1.47
CA LEU A 29 -14.34 14.09 -0.65
C LEU A 29 -13.28 15.19 -0.72
N LEU A 30 -11.99 14.85 -0.80
CA LEU A 30 -10.88 15.82 -0.75
C LEU A 30 -11.00 17.02 -1.71
N PRO A 31 -11.41 16.87 -2.98
CA PRO A 31 -11.58 17.99 -3.90
C PRO A 31 -12.60 19.03 -3.44
N LEU A 32 -13.58 18.64 -2.62
CA LEU A 32 -14.65 19.54 -2.13
C LEU A 32 -14.15 20.49 -1.04
N PHE A 33 -13.04 20.16 -0.36
CA PHE A 33 -12.53 20.88 0.80
C PHE A 33 -11.23 21.66 0.52
N GLY A 34 -10.63 21.52 -0.66
CA GLY A 34 -9.38 22.17 -1.01
C GLY A 34 -9.58 23.60 -1.51
N SER A 35 -9.51 24.61 -0.63
CA SER A 35 -9.55 26.03 -1.02
C SER A 35 -8.18 26.67 -1.25
N ALA A 36 -7.08 25.90 -1.11
CA ALA A 36 -5.72 26.41 -1.25
C ALA A 36 -5.00 25.78 -2.45
N GLU A 37 -4.31 26.60 -3.25
CA GLU A 37 -3.43 26.14 -4.32
C GLU A 37 -2.34 25.24 -3.72
N ALA A 38 -2.39 23.95 -4.03
CA ALA A 38 -1.43 22.99 -3.51
C ALA A 38 -0.08 23.21 -4.20
N HIS A 39 0.91 23.72 -3.47
CA HIS A 39 2.27 23.81 -3.98
C HIS A 39 2.86 22.39 -4.13
N PRO A 40 3.50 22.05 -5.26
CA PRO A 40 4.08 20.72 -5.46
C PRO A 40 5.19 20.50 -4.42
N ARG A 41 5.03 19.46 -3.59
CA ARG A 41 6.02 19.12 -2.55
C ARG A 41 6.99 18.05 -3.02
N ASP A 42 6.55 17.20 -3.93
CA ASP A 42 7.29 16.05 -4.45
C ASP A 42 7.52 16.18 -5.97
N PRO A 43 8.68 15.74 -6.51
CA PRO A 43 8.87 15.55 -7.95
C PRO A 43 7.74 14.77 -8.66
N LEU A 44 7.10 13.81 -7.99
CA LEU A 44 5.94 13.09 -8.54
C LEU A 44 4.76 14.03 -8.77
N ASP A 45 4.61 15.06 -7.95
CA ASP A 45 3.53 16.04 -8.06
C ASP A 45 3.67 16.86 -9.33
N VAL A 46 4.88 17.38 -9.55
CA VAL A 46 5.24 18.11 -10.77
C VAL A 46 5.06 17.23 -12.00
N TYR A 47 5.44 15.95 -11.90
CA TYR A 47 5.24 14.97 -12.97
C TYR A 47 3.75 14.83 -13.30
N LEU A 48 2.91 14.57 -12.29
CA LEU A 48 1.47 14.37 -12.46
C LEU A 48 0.77 15.64 -12.97
N GLU A 49 1.12 16.82 -12.46
CA GLU A 49 0.61 18.10 -12.94
C GLU A 49 0.93 18.32 -14.42
N HIS A 50 2.19 18.10 -14.81
CA HIS A 50 2.59 18.20 -16.21
C HIS A 50 1.85 17.21 -17.10
N ARG A 51 1.66 15.94 -16.66
CA ARG A 51 0.89 14.94 -17.42
C ARG A 51 -0.58 15.31 -17.53
N LEU A 52 -1.20 15.79 -16.45
CA LEU A 52 -2.61 16.22 -16.46
C LEU A 52 -2.83 17.41 -17.40
N LEU A 53 -1.91 18.38 -17.41
CA LEU A 53 -1.94 19.52 -18.34
C LEU A 53 -1.81 19.08 -19.80
N LEU A 54 -0.90 18.14 -20.10
CA LEU A 54 -0.77 17.57 -21.44
C LEU A 54 -2.03 16.81 -21.87
N GLU A 55 -2.65 16.04 -20.97
CA GLU A 55 -3.91 15.34 -21.27
C GLU A 55 -5.05 16.34 -21.55
N GLN A 56 -5.16 17.42 -20.76
CA GLN A 56 -6.17 18.47 -20.99
C GLN A 56 -5.98 19.19 -22.32
N ARG A 57 -4.73 19.42 -22.74
CA ARG A 57 -4.42 19.98 -24.08
C ARG A 57 -4.74 18.97 -25.19
N GLY A 58 -4.40 17.70 -24.99
CA GLY A 58 -4.74 16.62 -25.93
C GLY A 58 -6.24 16.40 -26.10
N ARG A 59 -7.05 16.68 -25.06
CA ARG A 59 -8.53 16.66 -25.16
C ARG A 59 -9.08 17.67 -26.15
N ALA A 60 -8.42 18.81 -26.34
CA ALA A 60 -8.79 19.77 -27.37
C ALA A 60 -8.58 19.22 -28.81
N ALA A 61 -7.83 18.13 -28.95
CA ALA A 61 -7.58 17.43 -30.22
C ALA A 61 -8.44 16.16 -30.43
N GLY A 62 -9.45 15.90 -29.57
CA GLY A 62 -10.52 14.92 -29.86
C GLY A 62 -10.20 13.43 -29.61
N ALA A 63 -9.12 13.07 -28.92
CA ALA A 63 -8.84 11.67 -28.57
C ALA A 63 -9.80 11.16 -27.46
N PRO A 64 -10.54 10.04 -27.66
CA PRO A 64 -11.43 9.49 -26.64
C PRO A 64 -10.65 8.90 -25.46
N ARG A 65 -11.16 9.09 -24.23
CA ARG A 65 -10.62 8.43 -23.03
C ARG A 65 -10.91 6.94 -23.11
N THR A 66 -9.90 6.13 -23.41
CA THR A 66 -10.00 4.68 -23.21
C THR A 66 -9.95 4.42 -21.70
N PRO A 67 -10.82 3.57 -21.10
CA PRO A 67 -10.80 3.28 -19.66
C PRO A 67 -9.44 2.73 -19.17
N GLN A 68 -8.63 2.20 -20.07
CA GLN A 68 -7.27 1.69 -19.81
C GLN A 68 -6.23 2.81 -19.58
N ASN A 69 -6.53 4.05 -19.97
CA ASN A 69 -5.64 5.21 -19.81
C ASN A 69 -6.09 6.14 -18.67
N GLN A 70 -7.04 5.72 -17.84
CA GLN A 70 -7.46 6.51 -16.68
C GLN A 70 -6.43 6.34 -15.57
N PHE A 71 -5.99 7.46 -14.98
CA PHE A 71 -5.11 7.43 -13.82
C PHE A 71 -5.81 6.67 -12.68
N PRO A 72 -5.19 5.61 -12.13
CA PRO A 72 -5.76 4.92 -10.99
C PRO A 72 -5.78 5.88 -9.78
N PRO A 73 -6.83 5.85 -8.95
CA PRO A 73 -6.94 6.75 -7.80
C PRO A 73 -5.77 6.56 -6.82
N GLU A 74 -5.21 5.35 -6.76
CA GLU A 74 -4.04 5.03 -5.95
C GLU A 74 -2.80 5.85 -6.31
N LEU A 75 -2.63 6.24 -7.58
CA LEU A 75 -1.54 7.10 -8.03
C LEU A 75 -1.72 8.54 -7.54
N LEU A 76 -2.96 9.02 -7.53
CA LEU A 76 -3.30 10.39 -7.15
C LEU A 76 -3.41 10.62 -5.63
N ARG A 77 -3.58 9.55 -4.84
CA ARG A 77 -3.64 9.65 -3.36
C ARG A 77 -2.31 10.16 -2.79
N ARG A 78 -2.32 11.35 -2.18
CA ARG A 78 -1.18 11.92 -1.43
C ARG A 78 -1.32 11.83 0.10
N PHE A 79 -2.35 11.13 0.58
CA PHE A 79 -2.59 10.91 1.99
C PHE A 79 -2.38 9.44 2.35
N GLU A 80 -2.10 9.20 3.63
CA GLU A 80 -2.02 7.88 4.23
C GLU A 80 -3.09 7.80 5.31
N LEU A 81 -3.82 6.69 5.37
CA LEU A 81 -4.82 6.44 6.40
C LEU A 81 -4.31 5.38 7.37
N TYR A 82 -4.44 5.69 8.65
CA TYR A 82 -4.08 4.78 9.73
C TYR A 82 -5.27 4.65 10.68
N PHE A 83 -5.60 3.42 11.03
CA PHE A 83 -6.57 3.16 12.08
C PHE A 83 -5.86 3.13 13.43
N ARG A 84 -6.37 3.92 14.37
CA ARG A 84 -5.99 3.82 15.77
C ARG A 84 -6.94 2.84 16.44
N ALA A 85 -6.38 1.85 17.12
CA ALA A 85 -7.18 0.91 17.89
C ALA A 85 -7.96 1.63 19.00
N PRO A 86 -9.19 1.19 19.32
CA PRO A 86 -9.97 1.78 20.40
C PRO A 86 -9.25 1.59 21.73
N SER A 87 -9.44 2.52 22.67
CA SER A 87 -8.84 2.47 24.01
C SER A 87 -9.21 1.22 24.79
N CYS A 88 -10.34 0.58 24.46
CA CYS A 88 -10.79 -0.68 25.06
C CYS A 88 -10.01 -1.93 24.58
N SER A 89 -9.23 -1.83 23.49
CA SER A 89 -8.47 -3.00 23.00
C SER A 89 -7.32 -3.32 23.94
N LYS A 90 -7.32 -4.53 24.51
CA LYS A 90 -6.23 -4.99 25.38
C LYS A 90 -5.01 -5.36 24.51
N PRO A 91 -3.79 -4.97 24.93
CA PRO A 91 -2.58 -5.41 24.24
C PRO A 91 -2.43 -6.93 24.40
N LEU A 92 -2.16 -7.60 23.29
CA LEU A 92 -1.92 -9.04 23.25
C LEU A 92 -0.42 -9.31 23.13
N SER A 93 0.03 -10.43 23.71
CA SER A 93 1.38 -10.92 23.44
C SER A 93 1.43 -11.56 22.04
N PRO A 94 2.61 -11.59 21.38
CA PRO A 94 2.79 -12.33 20.12
C PRO A 94 2.36 -13.81 20.19
N ARG A 95 2.36 -14.41 21.38
CA ARG A 95 1.95 -15.80 21.62
C ARG A 95 0.44 -15.99 21.66
N ASP A 96 -0.31 -14.98 22.07
CA ASP A 96 -1.78 -15.03 22.18
C ASP A 96 -2.48 -14.84 20.84
N LEU A 97 -1.74 -14.47 19.79
CA LEU A 97 -2.26 -14.37 18.43
C LEU A 97 -2.64 -15.76 17.91
N ARG A 98 -3.94 -15.94 17.63
CA ARG A 98 -4.53 -17.18 17.13
C ARG A 98 -5.15 -16.99 15.75
N ALA A 99 -5.61 -18.08 15.15
CA ALA A 99 -6.29 -18.06 13.85
C ALA A 99 -7.53 -17.13 13.83
N GLY A 100 -8.24 -17.00 14.96
CA GLY A 100 -9.39 -16.08 15.06
C GLY A 100 -9.02 -14.59 14.99
N SER A 101 -7.75 -14.24 15.15
CA SER A 101 -7.25 -12.87 15.03
C SER A 101 -6.89 -12.50 13.58
N VAL A 102 -7.03 -13.42 12.63
CA VAL A 102 -6.69 -13.16 11.23
C VAL A 102 -7.74 -12.25 10.58
N GLY A 103 -7.28 -11.16 9.97
CA GLY A 103 -8.12 -10.15 9.32
C GLY A 103 -8.51 -8.99 10.24
N SER A 104 -8.41 -9.17 11.55
CA SER A 104 -8.83 -8.16 12.54
C SER A 104 -7.73 -7.19 12.95
N LEU A 105 -8.15 -6.07 13.56
CA LEU A 105 -7.27 -5.06 14.14
C LEU A 105 -6.79 -5.55 15.51
N VAL A 106 -5.51 -5.90 15.58
CA VAL A 106 -4.90 -6.34 16.84
C VAL A 106 -3.87 -5.32 17.31
N THR A 107 -3.76 -5.21 18.63
CA THR A 107 -2.72 -4.43 19.28
C THR A 107 -1.77 -5.42 19.96
N VAL A 108 -0.51 -5.41 19.54
CA VAL A 108 0.54 -6.31 20.05
C VAL A 108 1.58 -5.50 20.81
N GLU A 109 2.02 -6.02 21.94
CA GLU A 109 3.07 -5.41 22.76
C GLU A 109 4.32 -6.29 22.77
N GLY A 110 5.50 -5.68 22.67
CA GLY A 110 6.76 -6.41 22.64
C GLY A 110 7.98 -5.50 22.54
N ILE A 111 9.15 -6.12 22.52
CA ILE A 111 10.44 -5.44 22.38
C ILE A 111 10.91 -5.58 20.93
N VAL A 112 11.36 -4.48 20.33
CA VAL A 112 11.95 -4.52 18.99
C VAL A 112 13.31 -5.19 19.05
N THR A 113 13.47 -6.31 18.34
CA THR A 113 14.75 -7.04 18.28
C THR A 113 15.57 -6.66 17.06
N ARG A 114 14.89 -6.40 15.94
CA ARG A 114 15.55 -6.07 14.67
C ARG A 114 14.73 -5.03 13.93
N ALA A 115 15.39 -3.95 13.55
CA ALA A 115 14.88 -2.99 12.59
C ALA A 115 15.59 -3.19 11.24
N GLY A 116 14.82 -3.47 10.19
CA GLY A 116 15.32 -3.46 8.82
C GLY A 116 15.52 -2.05 8.29
N GLU A 117 16.30 -1.92 7.22
CA GLU A 117 16.45 -0.67 6.49
C GLU A 117 15.17 -0.30 5.75
N VAL A 118 14.95 1.00 5.56
CA VAL A 118 13.80 1.49 4.79
C VAL A 118 14.06 1.27 3.30
N ARG A 119 13.15 0.55 2.65
CA ARG A 119 13.19 0.27 1.22
C ARG A 119 11.97 0.89 0.51
N PRO A 120 12.10 1.35 -0.73
CA PRO A 120 10.95 1.82 -1.50
C PRO A 120 10.13 0.62 -1.99
N LEU A 121 8.84 0.59 -1.65
CA LEU A 121 7.87 -0.37 -2.16
C LEU A 121 7.07 0.25 -3.29
N LEU A 122 7.11 -0.39 -4.46
CA LEU A 122 6.34 0.03 -5.63
C LEU A 122 4.85 -0.27 -5.43
N ARG A 123 4.00 0.78 -5.46
CA ARG A 123 2.53 0.67 -5.34
C ARG A 123 1.84 0.71 -6.69
N VAL A 124 2.27 1.62 -7.56
CA VAL A 124 1.75 1.75 -8.92
C VAL A 124 2.93 1.81 -9.86
N ALA A 125 3.00 0.85 -10.78
CA ALA A 125 3.98 0.82 -11.85
C ALA A 125 3.41 1.52 -13.08
N THR A 126 4.14 2.51 -13.58
CA THR A 126 3.79 3.23 -14.82
C THR A 126 4.72 2.77 -15.93
N TYR A 127 4.14 2.31 -17.04
CA TYR A 127 4.88 1.86 -18.21
C TYR A 127 4.63 2.79 -19.38
N SER A 128 5.66 3.13 -20.14
CA SER A 128 5.53 3.85 -21.42
C SER A 128 5.81 2.92 -22.59
N CYS A 129 4.97 2.98 -23.61
CA CYS A 129 5.22 2.32 -24.88
C CYS A 129 6.19 3.14 -25.75
N ASP A 130 7.10 2.44 -26.43
CA ASP A 130 8.04 2.99 -27.40
C ASP A 130 7.39 3.46 -28.70
N GLN A 131 6.33 2.78 -29.15
CA GLN A 131 5.71 3.04 -30.45
C GLN A 131 4.56 4.05 -30.38
N CYS A 132 3.60 3.85 -29.47
CA CYS A 132 2.44 4.75 -29.34
C CYS A 132 2.63 5.86 -28.31
N GLY A 133 3.69 5.80 -27.48
CA GLY A 133 3.91 6.77 -26.40
C GLY A 133 2.86 6.75 -25.29
N ALA A 134 1.89 5.83 -25.34
CA ALA A 134 0.86 5.69 -24.32
C ALA A 134 1.45 5.19 -23.01
N GLU A 135 0.93 5.71 -21.90
CA GLU A 135 1.23 5.22 -20.56
C GLU A 135 0.19 4.20 -20.11
N THR A 136 0.66 3.11 -19.52
CA THR A 136 -0.18 2.08 -18.90
C THR A 136 0.15 2.02 -17.42
N TYR A 137 -0.88 1.99 -16.56
CA TYR A 137 -0.73 1.93 -15.11
C TYR A 137 -1.11 0.55 -14.59
N GLN A 138 -0.23 -0.05 -13.79
CA GLN A 138 -0.47 -1.33 -13.13
C GLN A 138 -0.40 -1.12 -11.60
N PRO A 139 -1.54 -1.22 -10.88
CA PRO A 139 -1.53 -1.25 -9.43
C PRO A 139 -0.96 -2.58 -8.93
N ILE A 140 -0.11 -2.53 -7.90
CA ILE A 140 0.58 -3.69 -7.33
C ILE A 140 0.05 -3.92 -5.91
N GLU A 141 -0.69 -5.00 -5.74
CA GLU A 141 -1.26 -5.37 -4.44
C GLU A 141 -0.37 -6.29 -3.60
N GLY A 142 0.48 -7.08 -4.26
CA GLY A 142 1.29 -8.14 -3.67
C GLY A 142 2.79 -7.84 -3.60
N PRO A 143 3.56 -8.67 -2.89
CA PRO A 143 5.02 -8.53 -2.81
C PRO A 143 5.72 -8.90 -4.12
N THR A 144 5.10 -9.75 -4.93
CA THR A 144 5.58 -10.17 -6.25
C THR A 144 4.54 -9.80 -7.29
N PHE A 145 5.00 -9.24 -8.42
CA PHE A 145 4.14 -8.92 -9.55
C PHE A 145 4.85 -9.27 -10.85
N THR A 146 4.06 -9.57 -11.88
CA THR A 146 4.57 -9.79 -13.24
C THR A 146 4.46 -8.47 -14.01
N PRO A 147 5.58 -7.92 -14.53
CA PRO A 147 5.53 -6.68 -15.28
C PRO A 147 4.80 -6.86 -16.61
N LEU A 148 4.11 -5.81 -17.04
CA LEU A 148 3.49 -5.77 -18.36
C LEU A 148 4.57 -5.54 -19.43
N LEU A 149 4.66 -6.46 -20.40
CA LEU A 149 5.64 -6.38 -21.49
C LEU A 149 5.03 -5.83 -22.78
N LEU A 150 3.74 -6.11 -23.00
CA LEU A 150 3.01 -5.76 -24.22
C LEU A 150 2.03 -4.63 -23.94
N CYS A 151 2.00 -3.64 -24.82
CA CYS A 151 1.10 -2.50 -24.68
C CYS A 151 -0.38 -2.91 -24.89
N PRO A 152 -1.29 -2.67 -23.91
CA PRO A 152 -2.72 -2.93 -24.08
C PRO A 152 -3.46 -1.85 -24.86
N SER A 153 -2.77 -0.80 -25.34
CA SER A 153 -3.40 0.31 -26.06
C SER A 153 -4.04 -0.14 -27.38
N ARG A 154 -5.18 0.49 -27.72
CA ARG A 154 -5.90 0.20 -28.97
C ARG A 154 -5.03 0.46 -30.20
N GLU A 155 -4.22 1.52 -30.19
CA GLU A 155 -3.33 1.87 -31.31
C GLU A 155 -2.32 0.76 -31.62
N CYS A 156 -1.64 0.22 -30.59
CA CYS A 156 -0.70 -0.89 -30.78
C CYS A 156 -1.40 -2.21 -31.14
N GLN A 157 -2.62 -2.42 -30.66
CA GLN A 157 -3.42 -3.61 -31.02
C GLN A 157 -3.88 -3.56 -32.48
N THR A 158 -4.37 -2.40 -32.94
CA THR A 158 -4.82 -2.21 -34.33
C THR A 158 -3.65 -2.29 -35.30
N ASN A 159 -2.51 -1.69 -34.97
CA ASN A 159 -1.33 -1.69 -35.83
C ASN A 159 -0.54 -3.02 -35.77
N ARG A 160 -0.90 -3.95 -34.87
CA ARG A 160 -0.19 -5.23 -34.60
C ARG A 160 1.32 -5.07 -34.37
N SER A 161 1.73 -3.88 -33.96
CA SER A 161 3.13 -3.48 -33.91
C SER A 161 3.82 -3.97 -32.63
N GLY A 162 3.05 -4.48 -31.66
CA GLY A 162 3.57 -5.18 -30.48
C GLY A 162 4.51 -4.32 -29.64
N GLY A 163 4.20 -3.03 -29.49
CA GLY A 163 5.05 -2.06 -28.80
C GLY A 163 5.50 -2.53 -27.42
N ARG A 164 6.79 -2.34 -27.15
CA ARG A 164 7.43 -2.80 -25.92
C ARG A 164 7.20 -1.78 -24.81
N LEU A 165 6.78 -2.27 -23.66
CA LEU A 165 6.60 -1.45 -22.47
C LEU A 165 7.89 -1.32 -21.67
N TYR A 166 8.21 -0.09 -21.30
CA TYR A 166 9.33 0.25 -20.43
C TYR A 166 8.82 0.85 -19.13
N LEU A 167 9.30 0.35 -17.99
CA LEU A 167 8.93 0.86 -16.68
C LEU A 167 9.54 2.25 -16.47
N GLN A 168 8.70 3.24 -16.22
CA GLN A 168 9.12 4.59 -15.87
C GLN A 168 9.11 4.78 -14.35
N SER A 169 10.28 4.91 -13.75
CA SER A 169 10.40 5.14 -12.30
C SER A 169 9.81 6.48 -11.86
N ARG A 170 9.99 7.56 -12.65
CA ARG A 170 9.51 8.92 -12.30
C ARG A 170 7.99 9.04 -12.24
N GLY A 171 7.28 8.31 -13.11
CA GLY A 171 5.82 8.27 -13.12
C GLY A 171 5.23 7.19 -12.20
N SER A 172 6.08 6.38 -11.55
CA SER A 172 5.65 5.31 -10.67
C SER A 172 5.53 5.80 -9.22
N LYS A 173 4.59 5.23 -8.47
CA LYS A 173 4.40 5.56 -7.05
C LYS A 173 5.15 4.59 -6.16
N PHE A 174 6.03 5.13 -5.33
CA PHE A 174 6.73 4.39 -4.30
C PHE A 174 6.23 4.81 -2.91
N THR A 175 6.11 3.84 -2.01
CA THR A 175 5.82 4.07 -0.59
C THR A 175 6.97 3.54 0.24
N ARG A 176 7.29 4.21 1.34
CA ARG A 176 8.32 3.72 2.27
C ARG A 176 7.85 2.39 2.88
N PHE A 177 8.73 1.40 2.92
CA PHE A 177 8.47 0.10 3.52
C PHE A 177 9.62 -0.29 4.44
N GLN A 178 9.29 -0.90 5.57
CA GLN A 178 10.26 -1.37 6.55
C GLN A 178 9.77 -2.65 7.21
N GLU A 179 10.64 -3.66 7.32
CA GLU A 179 10.39 -4.87 8.11
C GLU A 179 10.97 -4.64 9.52
N LEU A 180 10.13 -4.80 10.55
CA LEU A 180 10.57 -4.88 11.94
C LEU A 180 10.32 -6.28 12.48
N ARG A 181 11.10 -6.71 13.48
CA ARG A 181 10.80 -7.91 14.26
C ARG A 181 10.66 -7.55 15.72
N ILE A 182 9.53 -7.93 16.29
CA ILE A 182 9.25 -7.78 17.71
C ILE A 182 9.31 -9.14 18.39
N GLN A 183 9.66 -9.14 19.67
CA GLN A 183 9.68 -10.30 20.52
C GLN A 183 8.78 -10.06 21.74
N GLU A 184 8.17 -11.12 22.25
CA GLU A 184 7.38 -11.05 23.49
C GLU A 184 8.23 -10.61 24.69
N HIS A 185 7.63 -9.92 25.65
CA HIS A 185 8.30 -9.54 26.89
C HIS A 185 8.69 -10.79 27.69
N SER A 186 9.88 -10.79 28.29
CA SER A 186 10.40 -11.90 29.10
C SER A 186 9.46 -12.28 30.25
N GLU A 187 8.76 -11.30 30.83
CA GLU A 187 7.80 -11.50 31.92
C GLU A 187 6.56 -12.31 31.50
N GLN A 188 6.21 -12.28 30.21
CA GLN A 188 5.06 -12.99 29.66
C GLN A 188 5.41 -14.39 29.17
N VAL A 189 6.70 -14.78 29.19
CA VAL A 189 7.16 -16.09 28.72
C VAL A 189 6.96 -17.14 29.80
N PRO A 190 6.18 -18.21 29.54
CA PRO A 190 6.04 -19.34 30.46
C PRO A 190 7.36 -20.07 30.67
N VAL A 191 7.55 -20.60 31.88
CA VAL A 191 8.75 -21.36 32.26
C VAL A 191 8.98 -22.52 31.28
N GLY A 192 10.21 -22.61 30.76
CA GLY A 192 10.62 -23.69 29.85
C GLY A 192 10.34 -23.44 28.37
N HIS A 193 9.71 -22.33 27.99
CA HIS A 193 9.49 -21.98 26.58
C HIS A 193 10.45 -20.90 26.09
N LEU A 194 10.80 -20.96 24.80
CA LEU A 194 11.54 -19.90 24.14
C LEU A 194 10.61 -18.74 23.75
N PRO A 195 11.10 -17.49 23.82
CA PRO A 195 10.34 -16.32 23.41
C PRO A 195 10.06 -16.31 21.90
N ARG A 196 8.80 -16.09 21.52
CA ARG A 196 8.36 -16.01 20.12
C ARG A 196 8.61 -14.63 19.53
N SER A 197 9.01 -14.59 18.27
CA SER A 197 9.18 -13.36 17.49
C SER A 197 8.10 -13.23 16.42
N LEU A 198 7.59 -12.02 16.20
CA LEU A 198 6.63 -11.68 15.16
C LEU A 198 7.22 -10.64 14.19
N PRO A 199 7.23 -10.90 12.87
CA PRO A 199 7.60 -9.88 11.89
C PRO A 199 6.44 -8.89 11.67
N LEU A 200 6.77 -7.61 11.58
CA LEU A 200 5.86 -6.52 11.31
C LEU A 200 6.28 -5.80 10.03
N HIS A 201 5.30 -5.48 9.20
CA HIS A 201 5.48 -4.71 7.97
C HIS A 201 4.96 -3.29 8.17
N LEU A 202 5.86 -2.33 8.26
CA LEU A 202 5.52 -0.92 8.35
C LEU A 202 5.52 -0.29 6.96
N SER A 203 4.56 0.59 6.71
CA SER A 203 4.51 1.36 5.47
C SER A 203 4.15 2.81 5.71
N GLY A 204 4.68 3.69 4.86
CA GLY A 204 4.41 5.12 4.88
C GLY A 204 5.19 5.89 5.95
N ALA A 205 4.52 6.84 6.60
CA ALA A 205 5.07 7.70 7.64
C ALA A 205 5.48 6.96 8.92
N ASN A 206 4.96 5.75 9.15
CA ASN A 206 5.30 4.95 10.33
C ASN A 206 6.69 4.29 10.25
N THR A 207 7.40 4.45 9.14
CA THR A 207 8.78 3.95 9.01
C THR A 207 9.76 4.78 9.85
N ARG A 208 10.80 4.13 10.41
CA ARG A 208 11.86 4.70 11.28
C ARG A 208 11.41 5.21 12.65
N GLN A 209 10.19 4.91 13.09
CA GLN A 209 9.71 5.36 14.40
C GLN A 209 10.24 4.54 15.58
N ALA A 210 10.69 3.30 15.35
CA ALA A 210 11.14 2.40 16.41
C ALA A 210 12.57 1.93 16.18
N GLN A 211 13.33 1.81 17.26
CA GLN A 211 14.71 1.36 17.28
C GLN A 211 14.83 -0.01 17.98
N PRO A 212 15.89 -0.80 17.69
CA PRO A 212 16.15 -2.03 18.42
C PRO A 212 16.34 -1.76 19.92
N GLY A 213 15.65 -2.52 20.77
CA GLY A 213 15.63 -2.34 22.23
C GLY A 213 14.40 -1.60 22.76
N ASP A 214 13.64 -0.93 21.89
CA ASP A 214 12.46 -0.19 22.31
C ASP A 214 11.31 -1.13 22.70
N HIS A 215 10.63 -0.79 23.79
CA HIS A 215 9.37 -1.40 24.21
C HIS A 215 8.24 -0.70 23.46
N VAL A 216 7.58 -1.41 22.55
CA VAL A 216 6.60 -0.83 21.63
C VAL A 216 5.26 -1.52 21.71
N ARG A 217 4.20 -0.72 21.56
CA ARG A 217 2.84 -1.20 21.34
C ARG A 217 2.43 -0.85 19.92
N VAL A 218 2.19 -1.88 19.10
CA VAL A 218 1.88 -1.72 17.68
C VAL A 218 0.46 -2.20 17.42
N SER A 219 -0.35 -1.33 16.83
CA SER A 219 -1.69 -1.67 16.35
C SER A 219 -1.69 -1.84 14.83
N GLY A 220 -2.29 -2.90 14.33
CA GLY A 220 -2.36 -3.16 12.90
C GLY A 220 -3.23 -4.36 12.53
N ALA A 221 -3.42 -4.55 11.24
CA ALA A 221 -4.15 -5.71 10.72
C ALA A 221 -3.26 -6.95 10.72
N PHE A 222 -3.72 -8.04 11.33
CA PHE A 222 -3.01 -9.33 11.29
C PHE A 222 -3.40 -10.09 10.02
N LEU A 223 -2.46 -10.24 9.08
CA LEU A 223 -2.71 -10.85 7.78
C LEU A 223 -1.70 -11.96 7.48
N PRO A 224 -2.14 -13.06 6.85
CA PRO A 224 -1.23 -14.09 6.39
C PRO A 224 -0.41 -13.56 5.21
N LEU A 225 0.87 -13.88 5.20
CA LEU A 225 1.76 -13.59 4.08
C LEU A 225 1.93 -14.85 3.26
N LEU A 226 1.41 -14.84 2.04
CA LEU A 226 1.71 -15.87 1.05
C LEU A 226 3.17 -15.69 0.63
N ARG A 227 4.03 -16.62 1.05
CA ARG A 227 5.38 -16.72 0.50
C ARG A 227 5.30 -17.54 -0.77
N ALA A 228 5.66 -16.94 -1.90
CA ALA A 228 5.94 -17.69 -3.11
C ALA A 228 7.13 -18.61 -2.81
N GLY A 229 6.85 -19.92 -2.66
CA GLY A 229 7.88 -20.92 -2.41
C GLY A 229 8.70 -21.24 -3.65
N HIS A 230 9.60 -22.21 -3.54
CA HIS A 230 10.18 -22.88 -4.69
C HIS A 230 9.03 -23.59 -5.42
N ALA A 231 8.64 -23.11 -6.60
CA ALA A 231 7.79 -23.89 -7.49
C ALA A 231 8.55 -25.20 -7.78
N GLN A 232 8.11 -26.32 -7.21
CA GLN A 232 8.56 -27.61 -7.72
C GLN A 232 8.11 -27.65 -9.17
N VAL A 233 9.09 -27.64 -10.09
CA VAL A 233 8.86 -27.91 -11.50
C VAL A 233 8.23 -29.30 -11.54
N ALA A 234 6.91 -29.36 -11.75
CA ALA A 234 6.25 -30.60 -12.11
C ALA A 234 6.86 -31.03 -13.45
N GLN A 235 7.60 -32.15 -13.42
CA GLN A 235 8.07 -32.84 -14.62
C GLN A 235 6.90 -33.45 -15.38
#